data_AF-A0A418PY56-F1
#
_entry.id   AF-A0A418PY56-F1
#
_cell.length_a   1.000
_cell.length_b   1.000
_cell.length_c   1.000
_cell.angle_alpha   90.00
_cell.angle_beta   90.00
_cell.angle_gamma   90.00
#
_symmetry.space_group_name_H-M   'P 1'
#
loop_
_entity.id
_entity.type
_entity.pdbx_description
1 polymer ?
#
loop_
_entity_poly.entity_id
_entity_poly.type
_entity_poly.pdbx_seq_one_letter_code
_entity_poly.pdbx_strand_id
1 'polypeptide(L)'
;MDWWHLSEVDLWEIRQMLKAGLKAPRRLEPEAKLAIAAILTTGRKLKDLRRMSIVEYESDLDLPGCNPEGLIWNKDQISWRFIAGTADVHDARRNKSKRAKKSRGRKGVATPPVYQFVYFDVEEIVQDCLKQFPTQFSPLGKARNGPAPLFVSRKEAHITKIEQLLDTRRPVECGRPRACSRTVPSLERFLTRAMTFQYGGDLVGAMRLTGREETLGRTANYYGETFVSNAATSAKRANGILRGDEKWVPSYAPDDQRIGNSMSPVWREVRDLAEACRKYLKKTARNPLKSHKAMTFQTVALLSFATGHRGMGEALPGSAAIDEITGFCKIHDKLRQRADHARMIWVADVAREQIAIYEDHLGVLGSLLKKQDHQRVLNMVASGRLPIFSIENGAMVRLRYRALWQDLSTELGLWRPMTPNAGRHWLRSVLSGRCSSDTLHAFFGHWLLGNEPWSFGSCLDPLLYRSEIDGVLTEMLKKIRWHARDATGAVA
;
A
#
# COMPACT_ATOMS: atom_id res chain seq x y z
N MET A 1 -22.79 9.26 -6.78
CA MET A 1 -21.88 10.41 -6.59
C MET A 1 -22.23 11.04 -5.26
N ASP A 2 -21.37 10.86 -4.25
CA ASP A 2 -21.61 11.35 -2.90
C ASP A 2 -21.27 12.85 -2.82
N TRP A 3 -22.29 13.68 -2.64
CA TRP A 3 -22.24 15.15 -2.56
C TRP A 3 -21.57 15.69 -1.27
N TRP A 4 -20.65 14.94 -0.67
CA TRP A 4 -20.11 15.17 0.68
C TRP A 4 -18.60 15.46 0.69
N HIS A 5 -18.11 16.21 -0.28
CA HIS A 5 -16.69 16.58 -0.38
C HIS A 5 -16.49 18.07 -0.17
N LEU A 6 -15.42 18.42 0.54
CA LEU A 6 -14.99 19.80 0.64
C LEU A 6 -14.53 20.25 -0.75
N SER A 7 -15.20 21.24 -1.30
CA SER A 7 -14.74 21.95 -2.49
C SER A 7 -13.55 22.87 -2.15
N GLU A 8 -12.85 23.37 -3.16
CA GLU A 8 -11.79 24.37 -2.95
C GLU A 8 -12.32 25.63 -2.24
N VAL A 9 -13.55 26.03 -2.56
CA VAL A 9 -14.23 27.15 -1.88
C VAL A 9 -14.45 26.84 -0.40
N ASP A 10 -14.90 25.63 -0.07
CA ASP A 10 -15.08 25.22 1.33
C ASP A 10 -13.74 25.27 2.10
N LEU A 11 -12.66 24.78 1.49
CA LEU A 11 -11.32 24.80 2.09
C LEU A 11 -10.80 26.22 2.28
N TRP A 12 -11.01 27.09 1.29
CA TRP A 12 -10.66 28.50 1.38
C TRP A 12 -11.41 29.20 2.52
N GLU A 13 -12.73 29.01 2.62
CA GLU A 13 -13.55 29.60 3.68
C GLU A 13 -13.12 29.09 5.08
N ILE A 14 -12.87 27.78 5.22
CA ILE A 14 -12.36 27.20 6.47
C ILE A 14 -11.01 27.81 6.82
N ARG A 15 -10.11 27.99 5.84
CA ARG A 15 -8.81 28.64 6.05
C ARG A 15 -8.98 30.07 6.56
N GLN A 16 -9.87 30.86 5.96
CA GLN A 16 -10.14 32.23 6.42
C GLN A 16 -10.69 32.23 7.86
N MET A 17 -11.60 31.31 8.18
CA MET A 17 -12.15 31.15 9.54
C MET A 17 -11.06 30.80 10.57
N LEU A 18 -10.13 29.91 10.22
CA LEU A 18 -9.01 29.52 11.09
C LEU A 18 -8.04 30.68 11.32
N LYS A 19 -7.78 31.50 10.29
CA LYS A 19 -6.92 32.70 10.38
C LYS A 19 -7.58 33.90 11.06
N ALA A 20 -8.91 33.98 11.03
CA ALA A 20 -9.63 35.07 11.67
C ALA A 20 -9.31 35.13 13.16
N GLY A 21 -9.14 36.35 13.69
CA GLY A 21 -8.96 36.57 15.12
C GLY A 21 -10.12 36.01 15.96
N LEU A 22 -9.88 35.81 17.24
CA LEU A 22 -10.88 35.28 18.16
C LEU A 22 -11.96 36.33 18.45
N LYS A 23 -13.23 35.96 18.27
CA LYS A 23 -14.35 36.86 18.59
C LYS A 23 -14.55 37.03 20.10
N ALA A 24 -14.05 36.10 20.91
CA ALA A 24 -14.04 36.19 22.37
C ALA A 24 -12.90 35.34 22.96
N PRO A 25 -12.30 35.72 24.11
CA PRO A 25 -11.20 35.00 24.75
C PRO A 25 -11.64 33.71 25.47
N ARG A 26 -12.73 33.06 25.02
CA ARG A 26 -13.22 31.82 25.61
C ARG A 26 -12.52 30.62 24.99
N ARG A 27 -11.91 29.79 25.84
CA ARG A 27 -11.15 28.57 25.51
C ARG A 27 -11.78 27.62 24.47
N LEU A 28 -13.11 27.60 24.35
CA LEU A 28 -13.83 26.65 23.50
C LEU A 28 -13.66 26.92 22.00
N GLU A 29 -13.67 28.19 21.58
CA GLU A 29 -13.55 28.54 20.15
C GLU A 29 -12.17 28.21 19.58
N PRO A 30 -11.06 28.56 20.24
CA PRO A 30 -9.75 28.29 19.67
C PRO A 30 -9.39 26.79 19.78
N GLU A 31 -9.93 26.03 20.76
CA GLU A 31 -9.82 24.56 20.79
C GLU A 31 -10.53 23.95 19.58
N ALA A 32 -11.73 24.45 19.25
CA ALA A 32 -12.47 24.01 18.08
C ALA A 32 -11.73 24.34 16.76
N LYS A 33 -11.11 25.52 16.65
CA LYS A 33 -10.26 25.88 15.50
C LYS A 33 -9.04 24.96 15.38
N LEU A 34 -8.33 24.72 16.48
CA LEU A 34 -7.20 23.78 16.52
C LEU A 34 -7.63 22.37 16.10
N ALA A 35 -8.80 21.91 16.56
CA ALA A 35 -9.33 20.60 16.17
C ALA A 35 -9.62 20.52 14.67
N ILE A 36 -10.26 21.53 14.09
CA ILE A 36 -10.52 21.59 12.64
C ILE A 36 -9.20 21.57 11.86
N ALA A 37 -8.23 22.40 12.26
CA ALA A 37 -6.90 22.46 11.62
C ALA A 37 -6.15 21.11 11.73
N ALA A 38 -6.17 20.49 12.91
CA ALA A 38 -5.55 19.18 13.13
C ALA A 38 -6.23 18.08 12.31
N ILE A 39 -7.56 18.04 12.23
CA ILE A 39 -8.29 17.07 11.40
C ILE A 39 -7.87 17.22 9.92
N LEU A 40 -7.87 18.44 9.40
CA LEU A 40 -7.55 18.69 7.98
C LEU A 40 -6.13 18.29 7.61
N THR A 41 -5.17 18.54 8.49
CA THR A 41 -3.74 18.38 8.22
C THR A 41 -3.20 16.99 8.57
N THR A 42 -3.95 16.20 9.33
CA THR A 42 -3.56 14.85 9.78
C THR A 42 -4.51 13.75 9.29
N GLY A 43 -5.74 14.09 8.90
CA GLY A 43 -6.80 13.13 8.52
C GLY A 43 -7.33 12.28 9.68
N ARG A 44 -6.84 12.51 10.91
CA ARG A 44 -7.26 11.79 12.11
C ARG A 44 -8.70 12.10 12.45
N LYS A 45 -9.40 11.13 13.06
CA LYS A 45 -10.76 11.35 13.56
C LYS A 45 -10.73 12.27 14.76
N LEU A 46 -11.75 13.10 14.92
CA LEU A 46 -11.88 13.99 16.08
C LEU A 46 -11.81 13.21 17.40
N LYS A 47 -12.43 12.02 17.45
CA LYS A 47 -12.42 11.15 18.63
C LYS A 47 -11.01 10.68 19.03
N ASP A 48 -10.10 10.54 18.05
CA ASP A 48 -8.75 10.02 18.25
C ASP A 48 -7.83 11.18 18.65
N LEU A 49 -7.94 12.33 17.96
CA LEU A 49 -7.26 13.58 18.35
C LEU A 49 -7.58 14.01 19.79
N ARG A 50 -8.83 13.84 20.23
CA ARG A 50 -9.24 14.15 21.61
C ARG A 50 -8.61 13.26 22.69
N ARG A 51 -7.99 12.15 22.31
CA ARG A 51 -7.25 11.26 23.21
C ARG A 51 -5.76 11.53 23.19
N MET A 52 -5.29 12.44 22.35
CA MET A 52 -3.87 12.76 22.23
C MET A 52 -3.46 13.76 23.29
N SER A 53 -2.16 13.73 23.59
CA SER A 53 -1.53 14.64 24.53
C SER A 53 -0.51 15.53 23.82
N ILE A 54 -0.20 16.66 24.44
CA ILE A 54 0.92 17.51 24.11
C ILE A 54 2.04 17.31 25.14
N VAL A 55 3.26 17.10 24.66
CA VAL A 55 4.43 16.78 25.49
C VAL A 55 5.66 17.56 25.04
N GLU A 56 6.62 17.74 25.95
CA GLU A 56 7.94 18.29 25.60
C GLU A 56 8.86 17.19 25.06
N TYR A 57 8.81 16.01 25.69
CA TYR A 57 9.67 14.88 25.39
C TYR A 57 8.84 13.70 24.88
N GLU A 58 9.33 13.05 23.82
CA GLU A 58 8.67 11.88 23.25
C GLU A 58 8.44 10.77 24.28
N SER A 59 9.39 10.56 25.19
CA SER A 59 9.32 9.55 26.24
C SER A 59 8.07 9.67 27.13
N ASP A 60 7.49 10.87 27.22
CA ASP A 60 6.28 11.10 28.02
C ASP A 60 5.04 10.43 27.38
N LEU A 61 5.04 10.21 26.07
CA LEU A 61 3.97 9.46 25.37
C LEU A 61 4.10 7.95 25.53
N ASP A 62 5.28 7.46 25.95
CA ASP A 62 5.54 6.03 26.16
C ASP A 62 5.19 5.57 27.59
N LEU A 63 4.73 6.49 28.45
CA LEU A 63 4.31 6.18 29.82
C LEU A 63 3.07 5.25 29.84
N PRO A 64 3.00 4.28 30.78
CA PRO A 64 1.86 3.39 30.89
C PRO A 64 0.51 4.13 31.00
N GLY A 65 -0.47 3.73 30.19
CA GLY A 65 -1.79 4.34 30.16
C GLY A 65 -1.90 5.62 29.33
N CYS A 66 -0.80 6.14 28.80
CA CYS A 66 -0.81 7.26 27.86
C CYS A 66 -1.15 6.81 26.45
N ASN A 67 -1.72 7.72 25.66
CA ASN A 67 -1.83 7.51 24.22
C ASN A 67 -0.44 7.70 23.60
N PRO A 68 0.09 6.72 22.86
CA PRO A 68 1.41 6.82 22.24
C PRO A 68 1.46 7.85 21.11
N GLU A 69 0.30 8.34 20.64
CA GLU A 69 0.18 9.42 19.67
C GLU A 69 -0.02 10.77 20.36
N GLY A 70 0.61 11.80 19.79
CA GLY A 70 0.58 13.12 20.40
C GLY A 70 1.24 14.21 19.58
N LEU A 71 1.22 15.41 20.14
CA LEU A 71 1.93 16.58 19.66
C LEU A 71 3.19 16.75 20.52
N ILE A 72 4.35 16.74 19.89
CA ILE A 72 5.63 17.03 20.55
C ILE A 72 5.92 18.50 20.29
N TRP A 73 6.09 19.27 21.36
CA TRP A 73 6.48 20.67 21.29
C TRP A 73 7.78 20.84 22.07
N ASN A 74 8.91 20.90 21.35
CA ASN A 74 10.23 21.07 21.93
C ASN A 74 10.84 22.38 21.45
N LYS A 75 10.97 23.35 22.37
CA LYS A 75 11.45 24.72 22.09
C LYS A 75 10.67 25.37 20.93
N ASP A 76 11.28 25.39 19.75
CA ASP A 76 10.78 26.04 18.53
C ASP A 76 10.27 25.04 17.47
N GLN A 77 10.39 23.73 17.73
CA GLN A 77 9.90 22.70 16.81
C GLN A 77 8.66 22.03 17.38
N ILE A 78 7.59 22.02 16.57
CA ILE A 78 6.35 21.32 16.87
C ILE A 78 6.14 20.24 15.82
N SER A 79 5.98 19.00 16.26
CA SER A 79 5.76 17.85 15.39
C SER A 79 4.67 16.92 15.91
N TRP A 80 3.94 16.30 15.01
CA TRP A 80 3.05 15.19 15.33
C TRP A 80 3.84 13.90 15.44
N ARG A 81 3.54 13.07 16.44
CA ARG A 81 3.95 11.67 16.51
C ARG A 81 2.72 10.79 16.32
N PHE A 82 2.71 9.98 15.29
CA PHE A 82 1.58 9.15 14.91
C PHE A 82 1.96 7.69 14.69
N ILE A 83 1.04 6.79 15.02
CA ILE A 83 1.14 5.39 14.63
C ILE A 83 0.78 5.29 13.15
N ALA A 84 1.73 4.85 12.33
CA ALA A 84 1.52 4.60 10.89
C ALA A 84 1.34 3.11 10.56
N GLY A 85 1.24 2.28 11.58
CA GLY A 85 1.09 0.84 11.46
C GLY A 85 1.57 0.14 12.71
N THR A 86 1.37 -1.16 12.75
CA THR A 86 2.10 -2.02 13.67
C THR A 86 2.85 -3.03 12.83
N ALA A 87 4.06 -3.41 13.26
CA ALA A 87 4.80 -4.50 12.62
C ALA A 87 3.99 -5.82 12.60
N ASP A 88 2.89 -5.85 13.35
CA ASP A 88 2.20 -7.05 13.80
C ASP A 88 0.68 -7.00 13.62
N VAL A 89 0.09 -6.13 12.79
CA VAL A 89 -1.38 -6.13 12.54
C VAL A 89 -1.84 -7.50 12.02
N HIS A 90 -0.96 -8.16 11.26
CA HIS A 90 -1.14 -9.53 10.82
C HIS A 90 -1.16 -10.52 11.97
N ASP A 91 -0.28 -10.40 12.96
CA ASP A 91 -0.25 -11.31 14.09
C ASP A 91 -1.35 -10.97 15.10
N ALA A 92 -1.72 -9.70 15.30
CA ALA A 92 -2.88 -9.31 16.11
C ALA A 92 -4.21 -9.86 15.54
N ARG A 93 -4.45 -9.82 14.22
CA ARG A 93 -5.67 -10.41 13.60
C ARG A 93 -5.59 -11.93 13.43
N ARG A 94 -4.42 -12.49 13.08
CA ARG A 94 -4.19 -13.95 13.04
C ARG A 94 -4.32 -14.56 14.43
N ASN A 95 -3.81 -13.88 15.46
CA ASN A 95 -3.99 -14.20 16.87
C ASN A 95 -5.42 -13.92 17.34
N LYS A 96 -6.21 -13.01 16.74
CA LYS A 96 -7.66 -12.92 17.02
C LYS A 96 -8.39 -14.17 16.55
N SER A 97 -8.09 -14.67 15.34
CA SER A 97 -8.67 -15.91 14.80
C SER A 97 -8.19 -17.17 15.54
N LYS A 98 -6.92 -17.21 15.97
CA LYS A 98 -6.36 -18.28 16.78
C LYS A 98 -6.80 -18.19 18.24
N ARG A 99 -6.99 -16.99 18.82
CA ARG A 99 -7.53 -16.77 20.18
C ARG A 99 -8.98 -17.18 20.26
N ALA A 100 -9.81 -16.92 19.24
CA ALA A 100 -11.17 -17.46 19.19
C ALA A 100 -11.21 -19.00 19.20
N LYS A 101 -10.14 -19.67 18.72
CA LYS A 101 -9.98 -21.13 18.81
C LYS A 101 -9.21 -21.63 20.05
N LYS A 102 -8.37 -20.80 20.69
CA LYS A 102 -7.52 -21.17 21.85
C LYS A 102 -8.02 -20.64 23.20
N SER A 103 -9.03 -19.77 23.24
CA SER A 103 -9.59 -19.21 24.48
C SER A 103 -10.42 -20.22 25.30
N ARG A 104 -10.28 -21.52 25.04
CA ARG A 104 -10.76 -22.59 25.92
C ARG A 104 -9.70 -23.12 26.91
N GLY A 105 -8.49 -22.54 27.04
CA GLY A 105 -7.58 -23.11 28.05
C GLY A 105 -6.30 -22.42 28.51
N ARG A 106 -5.74 -21.37 27.89
CA ARG A 106 -4.49 -20.76 28.42
C ARG A 106 -4.40 -19.26 28.16
N LYS A 107 -4.35 -18.46 29.24
CA LYS A 107 -4.01 -17.03 29.23
C LYS A 107 -2.52 -16.87 28.91
N GLY A 108 -2.18 -16.85 27.63
CA GLY A 108 -0.85 -16.40 27.20
C GLY A 108 -0.74 -14.89 27.40
N VAL A 109 0.32 -14.45 28.09
CA VAL A 109 0.70 -13.03 28.20
C VAL A 109 0.87 -12.47 26.78
N ALA A 110 0.13 -11.42 26.46
CA ALA A 110 0.21 -10.79 25.15
C ALA A 110 1.49 -9.95 25.10
N THR A 111 2.41 -10.24 24.17
CA THR A 111 3.47 -9.29 23.83
C THR A 111 2.80 -8.00 23.37
N PRO A 112 3.18 -6.82 23.92
CA PRO A 112 2.62 -5.55 23.49
C PRO A 112 2.92 -5.32 22.01
N PRO A 113 2.01 -4.67 21.27
CA PRO A 113 2.25 -4.35 19.86
C PRO A 113 3.48 -3.47 19.71
N VAL A 114 4.40 -3.84 18.82
CA VAL A 114 5.49 -2.97 18.39
C VAL A 114 4.92 -1.98 17.38
N TYR A 115 4.81 -0.71 17.81
CA TYR A 115 4.34 0.38 16.97
C TYR A 115 5.44 0.87 16.05
N GLN A 116 5.06 1.24 14.82
CA GLN A 116 5.89 2.03 13.95
C GLN A 116 5.35 3.45 13.96
N PHE A 117 6.19 4.39 14.41
CA PHE A 117 5.84 5.80 14.47
C PHE A 117 6.28 6.54 13.21
N VAL A 118 5.57 7.61 12.90
CA VAL A 118 5.91 8.60 11.89
C VAL A 118 5.80 9.98 12.51
N TYR A 119 6.63 10.89 12.02
CA TYR A 119 6.70 12.25 12.52
C TYR A 119 6.40 13.24 11.40
N PHE A 120 5.57 14.24 11.69
CA PHE A 120 5.24 15.32 10.76
C PHE A 120 5.49 16.66 11.42
N ASP A 121 6.16 17.55 10.70
CA ASP A 121 6.16 18.95 11.08
C ASP A 121 4.72 19.48 11.06
N VAL A 122 4.39 20.28 12.05
CA VAL A 122 3.06 20.87 12.18
C VAL A 122 2.87 21.95 11.12
N GLU A 123 1.79 21.85 10.35
CA GLU A 123 1.41 22.83 9.34
C GLU A 123 1.22 24.24 9.93
N GLU A 124 1.55 25.28 9.16
CA GLU A 124 1.48 26.69 9.58
C GLU A 124 0.13 27.04 10.21
N ILE A 125 -0.98 26.56 9.61
CA ILE A 125 -2.33 26.83 10.10
C ILE A 125 -2.61 26.24 11.50
N VAL A 126 -1.96 25.11 11.83
CA VAL A 126 -2.04 24.51 13.16
C VAL A 126 -1.15 25.29 14.13
N GLN A 127 0.05 25.71 13.70
CA GLN A 127 0.91 26.58 14.51
C GLN A 127 0.23 27.90 14.86
N ASP A 128 -0.48 28.51 13.91
CA ASP A 128 -1.25 29.74 14.11
C ASP A 128 -2.40 29.53 15.11
N CYS A 129 -3.04 28.37 15.10
CA CYS A 129 -4.03 28.00 16.10
C CYS A 129 -3.38 27.81 17.49
N LEU A 130 -2.20 27.20 17.56
CA LEU A 130 -1.47 26.99 18.83
C LEU A 130 -0.98 28.32 19.43
N LYS A 131 -0.52 29.27 18.60
CA LYS A 131 -0.10 30.62 19.03
C LYS A 131 -1.22 31.43 19.68
N GLN A 132 -2.49 31.10 19.40
CA GLN A 132 -3.64 31.72 20.08
C GLN A 132 -3.76 31.28 21.55
N PHE A 133 -2.86 30.42 22.05
CA PHE A 133 -2.85 29.88 23.41
C PHE A 133 -1.45 29.70 24.05
N PRO A 134 -0.68 30.77 24.27
CA PRO A 134 0.69 30.64 24.77
C PRO A 134 0.80 30.03 26.19
N THR A 135 -0.21 30.18 27.04
CA THR A 135 -0.15 29.75 28.46
C THR A 135 -0.72 28.37 28.75
N GLN A 136 -1.57 27.80 27.88
CA GLN A 136 -2.25 26.52 28.11
C GLN A 136 -1.59 25.32 27.41
N PHE A 137 -0.81 25.57 26.35
CA PHE A 137 -0.11 24.52 25.60
C PHE A 137 1.41 24.56 25.81
N SER A 138 1.90 25.43 26.70
CA SER A 138 3.30 25.38 27.11
C SER A 138 3.58 24.02 27.75
N PRO A 139 4.49 23.20 27.20
CA PRO A 139 4.89 21.92 27.79
C PRO A 139 5.41 22.08 29.23
N LEU A 140 5.91 23.29 29.55
CA LEU A 140 6.44 23.69 30.85
C LEU A 140 5.37 23.82 31.93
N GLY A 141 4.09 23.92 31.55
CA GLY A 141 2.97 23.75 32.47
C GLY A 141 2.72 22.27 32.74
N LYS A 142 3.71 21.55 33.32
CA LYS A 142 3.55 20.14 33.69
C LYS A 142 2.21 19.98 34.42
N ALA A 143 1.28 19.22 33.83
CA ALA A 143 0.19 18.69 34.63
C ALA A 143 0.84 17.91 35.77
N ARG A 144 0.38 18.13 37.01
CA ARG A 144 1.00 17.54 38.21
C ARG A 144 1.23 16.02 38.13
N ASN A 145 0.59 15.30 37.18
CA ASN A 145 0.59 13.84 37.04
C ASN A 145 0.60 13.31 35.57
N GLY A 146 1.35 13.92 34.62
CA GLY A 146 1.58 13.29 33.30
C GLY A 146 1.37 14.20 32.07
N PRO A 147 1.28 13.62 30.85
CA PRO A 147 1.12 14.37 29.60
C PRO A 147 -0.13 15.26 29.60
N ALA A 148 0.00 16.51 29.15
CA ALA A 148 -1.14 17.42 29.10
C ALA A 148 -2.08 17.03 27.94
N PRO A 149 -3.40 16.93 28.14
CA PRO A 149 -4.32 16.60 27.05
C PRO A 149 -4.36 17.72 26.00
N LEU A 150 -4.44 17.35 24.72
CA LEU A 150 -4.51 18.30 23.62
C LEU A 150 -5.82 19.12 23.61
N PHE A 151 -6.91 18.59 24.16
CA PHE A 151 -8.19 19.30 24.32
C PHE A 151 -8.78 18.99 25.68
N VAL A 152 -9.18 20.02 26.45
CA VAL A 152 -9.86 19.79 27.74
C VAL A 152 -11.34 20.09 27.71
N SER A 153 -11.82 20.85 26.72
CA SER A 153 -13.24 21.20 26.66
C SER A 153 -14.09 19.95 26.60
N ARG A 154 -15.26 19.98 27.27
CA ARG A 154 -16.23 18.88 27.25
C ARG A 154 -16.59 18.51 25.81
N LYS A 155 -16.72 17.21 25.55
CA LYS A 155 -16.86 16.65 24.20
C LYS A 155 -18.04 17.27 23.45
N GLU A 156 -19.19 17.36 24.09
CA GLU A 156 -20.44 17.85 23.51
C GLU A 156 -20.30 19.32 23.10
N ALA A 157 -19.85 20.17 24.03
CA ALA A 157 -19.62 21.59 23.77
C ALA A 157 -18.59 21.82 22.65
N HIS A 158 -17.54 21.00 22.59
CA HIS A 158 -16.50 21.10 21.57
C HIS A 158 -17.04 20.73 20.18
N ILE A 159 -17.80 19.64 20.07
CA ILE A 159 -18.44 19.22 18.82
C ILE A 159 -19.43 20.30 18.35
N THR A 160 -20.31 20.77 19.24
CA THR A 160 -21.27 21.84 18.90
C THR A 160 -20.57 23.11 18.43
N LYS A 161 -19.44 23.48 19.06
CA LYS A 161 -18.68 24.66 18.62
C LYS A 161 -18.02 24.45 17.26
N ILE A 162 -17.50 23.27 16.97
CA ILE A 162 -16.96 22.93 15.64
C ILE A 162 -18.07 23.04 14.59
N GLU A 163 -19.26 22.47 14.85
CA GLU A 163 -20.41 22.56 13.95
C GLU A 163 -20.85 24.01 13.71
N GLN A 164 -20.91 24.83 14.76
CA GLN A 164 -21.22 26.27 14.64
C GLN A 164 -20.19 27.01 13.78
N LEU A 165 -18.90 26.71 13.92
CA LEU A 165 -17.86 27.33 13.11
C LEU A 165 -17.98 26.93 11.63
N LEU A 166 -18.27 25.66 11.36
CA LEU A 166 -18.46 25.15 10.00
C LEU A 166 -19.78 25.61 9.34
N ASP A 167 -20.80 25.94 10.15
CA ASP A 167 -22.09 26.44 9.66
C ASP A 167 -22.12 27.96 9.44
N THR A 168 -21.03 28.70 9.67
CA THR A 168 -20.99 30.14 9.35
C THR A 168 -21.26 30.35 7.85
N ARG A 169 -22.48 30.81 7.54
CA ARG A 169 -23.10 30.79 6.20
C ARG A 169 -22.48 31.81 5.25
N ARG A 170 -22.64 31.55 3.94
CA ARG A 170 -22.49 32.54 2.87
C ARG A 170 -23.61 33.59 2.98
N PRO A 171 -23.32 34.90 3.00
CA PRO A 171 -24.35 35.93 2.96
C PRO A 171 -25.07 36.07 1.60
N VAL A 172 -24.59 35.45 0.51
CA VAL A 172 -24.93 35.89 -0.87
C VAL A 172 -25.45 34.78 -1.81
N GLU A 173 -25.69 33.55 -1.37
CA GLU A 173 -26.22 32.51 -2.28
C GLU A 173 -27.75 32.40 -2.25
N CYS A 174 -28.39 33.11 -3.18
CA CYS A 174 -29.76 32.85 -3.60
C CYS A 174 -29.81 31.54 -4.42
N GLY A 175 -30.09 30.43 -3.75
CA GLY A 175 -30.25 29.12 -4.39
C GLY A 175 -30.51 28.04 -3.35
N ARG A 176 -31.11 26.90 -3.76
CA ARG A 176 -31.40 25.78 -2.84
C ARG A 176 -30.13 25.43 -2.04
N PRO A 177 -30.23 25.22 -0.71
CA PRO A 177 -29.08 24.91 0.12
C PRO A 177 -28.33 23.73 -0.47
N ARG A 178 -27.05 23.89 -0.84
CA ARG A 178 -26.18 22.72 -0.90
C ARG A 178 -26.15 22.19 0.53
N ALA A 179 -26.66 20.99 0.77
CA ALA A 179 -26.50 20.32 2.06
C ALA A 179 -25.02 20.44 2.44
N CYS A 180 -24.71 21.09 3.57
CA CYS A 180 -23.38 21.65 3.80
C CYS A 180 -22.32 20.53 3.72
N SER A 181 -21.40 20.65 2.77
CA SER A 181 -20.25 19.75 2.65
C SER A 181 -19.30 19.91 3.85
N ARG A 182 -19.32 21.06 4.54
CA ARG A 182 -18.52 21.42 5.72
C ARG A 182 -19.02 20.72 6.99
N THR A 183 -18.86 19.40 7.05
CA THR A 183 -19.17 18.60 8.25
C THR A 183 -17.90 18.00 8.84
N VAL A 184 -17.93 17.61 10.12
CA VAL A 184 -16.81 16.87 10.75
C VAL A 184 -16.43 15.63 9.94
N PRO A 185 -17.36 14.75 9.49
CA PRO A 185 -17.04 13.63 8.61
C PRO A 185 -16.38 14.00 7.28
N SER A 186 -16.65 15.18 6.73
CA SER A 186 -16.02 15.64 5.48
C SER A 186 -14.60 16.13 5.72
N LEU A 187 -14.36 16.93 6.78
CA LEU A 187 -13.01 17.31 7.22
C LEU A 187 -12.16 16.06 7.44
N GLU A 188 -12.73 15.11 8.17
CA GLU A 188 -12.12 13.84 8.51
C GLU A 188 -11.71 13.00 7.30
N ARG A 189 -12.45 13.07 6.19
CA ARG A 189 -12.15 12.30 4.97
C ARG A 189 -11.24 13.03 3.99
N PHE A 190 -11.10 14.35 4.14
CA PHE A 190 -10.42 15.22 3.19
C PHE A 190 -9.01 14.74 2.88
N LEU A 191 -8.13 14.66 3.89
CA LEU A 191 -6.72 14.36 3.67
C LEU A 191 -6.52 12.98 3.06
N THR A 192 -7.20 11.94 3.59
CA THR A 192 -7.09 10.57 3.05
C THR A 192 -7.46 10.54 1.57
N ARG A 193 -8.52 11.24 1.16
CA ARG A 193 -8.96 11.30 -0.24
C ARG A 193 -8.02 12.13 -1.10
N ALA A 194 -7.63 13.33 -0.65
CA ALA A 194 -6.69 14.19 -1.37
C ALA A 194 -5.35 13.45 -1.61
N MET A 195 -4.86 12.70 -0.62
CA MET A 195 -3.68 11.86 -0.77
C MET A 195 -3.88 10.68 -1.74
N THR A 196 -5.09 10.14 -1.84
CA THR A 196 -5.41 8.99 -2.69
C THR A 196 -5.52 9.38 -4.16
N PHE A 197 -6.17 10.51 -4.46
CA PHE A 197 -6.52 10.92 -5.82
C PHE A 197 -5.52 11.88 -6.48
N GLN A 198 -4.47 12.28 -5.78
CA GLN A 198 -3.37 13.01 -6.40
C GLN A 198 -2.48 12.09 -7.26
N TYR A 199 -1.64 12.69 -8.10
CA TYR A 199 -0.65 11.95 -8.88
C TYR A 199 0.32 11.16 -7.98
N GLY A 200 0.48 9.86 -8.27
CA GLY A 200 1.24 8.92 -7.43
C GLY A 200 0.57 8.61 -6.08
N GLY A 201 -0.69 8.99 -5.89
CA GLY A 201 -1.46 8.73 -4.68
C GLY A 201 -1.73 7.25 -4.45
N ASP A 202 -1.68 6.82 -3.19
CA ASP A 202 -1.96 5.43 -2.79
C ASP A 202 -2.94 5.43 -1.60
N LEU A 203 -4.12 4.85 -1.80
CA LEU A 203 -5.13 4.68 -0.75
C LEU A 203 -4.55 3.97 0.49
N VAL A 204 -3.74 2.94 0.32
CA VAL A 204 -3.17 2.20 1.46
C VAL A 204 -2.18 3.05 2.23
N GLY A 205 -1.32 3.78 1.53
CA GLY A 205 -0.42 4.77 2.13
C GLY A 205 -1.19 5.85 2.89
N ALA A 206 -2.24 6.39 2.29
CA ALA A 206 -3.11 7.40 2.90
C ALA A 206 -3.83 6.85 4.15
N MET A 207 -4.36 5.63 4.09
CA MET A 207 -4.99 4.95 5.23
C MET A 207 -4.02 4.73 6.39
N ARG A 208 -2.78 4.31 6.10
CA ARG A 208 -1.73 4.11 7.11
C ARG A 208 -1.37 5.43 7.79
N LEU A 209 -1.21 6.49 7.01
CA LEU A 209 -0.88 7.81 7.53
C LEU A 209 -2.00 8.40 8.38
N THR A 210 -3.19 8.49 7.80
CA THR A 210 -4.36 9.14 8.41
C THR A 210 -5.06 8.26 9.44
N GLY A 211 -4.76 6.95 9.47
CA GLY A 211 -5.35 5.98 10.41
C GLY A 211 -6.82 5.73 10.14
N ARG A 212 -7.30 6.16 8.96
CA ARG A 212 -8.65 5.88 8.50
C ARG A 212 -8.66 4.53 7.82
N GLU A 213 -9.59 3.69 8.24
CA GLU A 213 -9.92 2.49 7.47
C GLU A 213 -10.92 2.83 6.37
N GLU A 214 -10.54 2.61 5.11
CA GLU A 214 -11.45 2.62 3.96
C GLU A 214 -11.69 1.18 3.47
N THR A 215 -12.93 0.87 3.10
CA THR A 215 -13.33 -0.51 2.76
C THR A 215 -12.52 -1.07 1.59
N LEU A 216 -12.32 -0.27 0.54
CA LEU A 216 -11.56 -0.64 -0.66
C LEU A 216 -10.10 -0.99 -0.34
N GLY A 217 -9.48 -0.26 0.59
CA GLY A 217 -8.08 -0.45 0.97
C GLY A 217 -7.83 -1.54 2.01
N ARG A 218 -8.86 -2.10 2.66
CA ARG A 218 -8.68 -3.15 3.70
C ARG A 218 -7.91 -4.37 3.22
N THR A 219 -8.26 -4.87 2.03
CA THR A 219 -7.58 -6.04 1.45
C THR A 219 -6.21 -5.66 0.88
N ALA A 220 -6.11 -4.47 0.29
CA ALA A 220 -4.87 -3.95 -0.27
C ALA A 220 -3.81 -3.68 0.82
N ASN A 221 -4.23 -3.27 2.02
CA ASN A 221 -3.35 -3.01 3.16
C ASN A 221 -2.59 -4.25 3.64
N TYR A 222 -3.05 -5.45 3.28
CA TYR A 222 -2.32 -6.69 3.53
C TYR A 222 -1.10 -6.87 2.64
N TYR A 223 -0.97 -6.10 1.56
CA TYR A 223 0.11 -6.20 0.60
C TYR A 223 0.98 -4.95 0.61
N GLY A 224 2.28 -5.17 0.51
CA GLY A 224 3.29 -4.14 0.35
C GLY A 224 3.52 -3.23 1.55
N GLU A 225 4.62 -2.50 1.44
CA GLU A 225 5.10 -1.46 2.34
C GLU A 225 5.02 -0.11 1.62
N THR A 226 4.87 0.95 2.39
CA THR A 226 4.96 2.32 1.89
C THR A 226 6.14 2.99 2.59
N PHE A 227 6.91 3.77 1.83
CA PHE A 227 7.95 4.64 2.39
C PHE A 227 7.28 5.81 3.12
N VAL A 228 7.72 6.10 4.34
CA VAL A 228 7.15 7.18 5.18
C VAL A 228 7.26 8.54 4.48
N SER A 229 8.39 8.82 3.83
CA SER A 229 8.67 10.00 3.01
C SER A 229 7.71 10.16 1.84
N ASN A 230 7.32 9.07 1.18
CA ASN A 230 6.32 9.12 0.11
C ASN A 230 4.95 9.50 0.67
N ALA A 231 4.56 8.92 1.82
CA ALA A 231 3.32 9.28 2.49
C ALA A 231 3.35 10.72 3.03
N ALA A 232 4.49 11.16 3.59
CA ALA A 232 4.71 12.52 4.08
C ALA A 232 4.61 13.56 2.97
N THR A 233 5.30 13.31 1.86
CA THR A 233 5.25 14.17 0.66
C THR A 233 3.83 14.22 0.11
N SER A 234 3.15 13.07 0.07
CA SER A 234 1.76 12.98 -0.34
C SER A 234 0.83 13.83 0.55
N ALA A 235 1.01 13.79 1.87
CA ALA A 235 0.25 14.61 2.80
C ALA A 235 0.58 16.10 2.64
N LYS A 236 1.86 16.45 2.49
CA LYS A 236 2.31 17.83 2.28
C LYS A 236 1.75 18.44 1.01
N ARG A 237 1.67 17.68 -0.09
CA ARG A 237 1.03 18.10 -1.34
C ARG A 237 -0.47 18.32 -1.17
N ALA A 238 -1.16 17.37 -0.54
CA ALA A 238 -2.58 17.52 -0.21
C ALA A 238 -2.85 18.73 0.70
N ASN A 239 -1.96 19.01 1.65
CA ASN A 239 -2.02 20.21 2.49
C ASN A 239 -1.63 21.49 1.72
N GLY A 240 -0.85 21.40 0.64
CA GLY A 240 -0.56 22.52 -0.27
C GLY A 240 -1.83 23.16 -0.82
N ILE A 241 -2.88 22.36 -1.03
CA ILE A 241 -4.23 22.85 -1.39
C ILE A 241 -4.77 23.80 -0.31
N LEU A 242 -4.53 23.50 0.98
CA LEU A 242 -4.90 24.40 2.09
C LEU A 242 -4.06 25.69 2.10
N ARG A 243 -2.85 25.67 1.51
CA ARG A 243 -1.97 26.84 1.41
C ARG A 243 -2.26 27.69 0.16
N GLY A 244 -2.99 27.16 -0.82
CA GLY A 244 -3.13 27.76 -2.15
C GLY A 244 -1.83 27.67 -2.97
N ASP A 245 -0.91 26.80 -2.54
CA ASP A 245 0.36 26.58 -3.22
C ASP A 245 0.23 25.30 -4.04
N GLU A 246 0.05 25.45 -5.36
CA GLU A 246 0.11 24.32 -6.31
C GLU A 246 1.55 23.83 -6.54
N LYS A 247 2.55 24.38 -5.83
CA LYS A 247 3.95 24.09 -6.09
C LYS A 247 4.28 22.64 -5.78
N TRP A 248 4.54 21.91 -6.86
CA TRP A 248 5.13 20.59 -6.85
C TRP A 248 6.46 20.61 -6.09
N VAL A 249 6.55 19.86 -5.00
CA VAL A 249 7.81 19.57 -4.32
C VAL A 249 8.18 18.12 -4.63
N PRO A 250 9.27 17.87 -5.38
CA PRO A 250 9.89 16.56 -5.38
C PRO A 250 10.66 16.42 -4.07
N SER A 251 10.49 15.30 -3.39
CA SER A 251 11.50 14.87 -2.44
C SER A 251 11.56 13.35 -2.47
N TYR A 252 12.70 12.86 -2.93
CA TYR A 252 13.15 11.50 -2.69
C TYR A 252 14.03 11.59 -1.45
N ALA A 253 13.56 11.08 -0.31
CA ALA A 253 14.44 10.83 0.83
C ALA A 253 15.02 9.42 0.63
N PRO A 254 16.34 9.26 0.40
CA PRO A 254 16.91 7.97 0.01
C PRO A 254 16.93 6.91 1.11
N ASP A 255 16.62 7.25 2.36
CA ASP A 255 16.81 6.36 3.51
C ASP A 255 15.69 6.54 4.54
N ASP A 256 14.51 5.97 4.28
CA ASP A 256 13.40 6.09 5.23
C ASP A 256 12.76 4.76 5.64
N GLN A 257 12.26 4.80 6.88
CA GLN A 257 11.47 3.78 7.51
C GLN A 257 10.32 3.36 6.60
N ARG A 258 10.06 2.06 6.55
CA ARG A 258 8.92 1.49 5.83
C ARG A 258 7.80 1.16 6.80
N ILE A 259 6.59 1.51 6.40
CA ILE A 259 5.36 1.23 7.13
C ILE A 259 4.51 0.23 6.35
N GLY A 260 4.00 -0.79 7.01
CA GLY A 260 3.16 -1.82 6.38
C GLY A 260 3.65 -3.25 6.62
N ASN A 261 3.48 -4.11 5.62
CA ASN A 261 3.71 -5.55 5.79
C ASN A 261 5.18 -5.95 5.53
N SER A 262 5.90 -6.32 6.59
CA SER A 262 7.30 -6.79 6.60
C SER A 262 7.57 -8.11 5.85
N MET A 263 6.51 -8.74 5.32
CA MET A 263 6.63 -9.90 4.43
C MET A 263 7.05 -9.52 3.00
N SER A 264 7.10 -8.23 2.67
CA SER A 264 7.67 -7.78 1.41
C SER A 264 9.19 -8.03 1.42
N PRO A 265 9.74 -8.74 0.41
CA PRO A 265 11.19 -8.80 0.29
C PRO A 265 11.74 -7.41 -0.05
N VAL A 266 12.97 -7.13 0.34
CA VAL A 266 13.68 -5.90 -0.03
C VAL A 266 14.38 -6.07 -1.38
N TRP A 267 14.77 -4.94 -2.00
CA TRP A 267 15.46 -4.90 -3.30
C TRP A 267 16.65 -5.85 -3.40
N ARG A 268 17.46 -5.91 -2.34
CA ARG A 268 18.63 -6.77 -2.28
C ARG A 268 18.25 -8.25 -2.37
N GLU A 269 17.26 -8.69 -1.60
CA GLU A 269 16.81 -10.09 -1.59
C GLU A 269 16.26 -10.53 -2.96
N VAL A 270 15.57 -9.64 -3.68
CA VAL A 270 15.06 -9.94 -5.03
C VAL A 270 16.20 -9.99 -6.06
N ARG A 271 17.19 -9.11 -5.94
CA ARG A 271 18.40 -9.16 -6.77
C ARG A 271 19.19 -10.45 -6.52
N ASP A 272 19.35 -10.84 -5.26
CA ASP A 272 20.05 -12.07 -4.87
C ASP A 272 19.32 -13.30 -5.40
N LEU A 273 17.98 -13.30 -5.40
CA LEU A 273 17.16 -14.34 -6.04
C LEU A 273 17.43 -14.44 -7.55
N ALA A 274 17.39 -13.32 -8.28
CA ALA A 274 17.65 -13.30 -9.72
C ALA A 274 19.06 -13.83 -10.05
N GLU A 275 20.05 -13.44 -9.25
CA GLU A 275 21.43 -13.90 -9.39
C GLU A 275 21.59 -15.39 -9.03
N ALA A 276 20.88 -15.88 -8.01
CA ALA A 276 20.87 -17.29 -7.64
C ALA A 276 20.25 -18.16 -8.74
N CYS A 277 19.13 -17.73 -9.34
CA CYS A 277 18.53 -18.40 -10.50
C CYS A 277 19.52 -18.48 -11.67
N ARG A 278 20.21 -17.39 -12.00
CA ARG A 278 21.24 -17.36 -13.05
C ARG A 278 22.37 -18.34 -12.78
N LYS A 279 22.92 -18.36 -11.56
CA LYS A 279 23.99 -19.30 -11.17
C LYS A 279 23.52 -20.76 -11.27
N TYR A 280 22.28 -21.04 -10.86
CA TYR A 280 21.72 -22.38 -10.90
C TYR A 280 21.49 -22.88 -12.34
N LEU A 281 21.02 -22.02 -13.25
CA LEU A 281 20.94 -22.33 -14.69
C LEU A 281 22.31 -22.73 -15.25
N LYS A 282 23.34 -21.89 -15.04
CA LYS A 282 24.71 -22.18 -15.50
C LYS A 282 25.26 -23.49 -14.94
N LYS A 283 25.04 -23.74 -13.66
CA LYS A 283 25.48 -24.97 -12.97
C LYS A 283 24.81 -26.22 -13.52
N THR A 284 23.58 -26.12 -14.00
CA THR A 284 22.74 -27.26 -14.39
C THR A 284 22.61 -27.46 -15.89
N ALA A 285 23.13 -26.53 -16.70
CA ALA A 285 23.01 -26.50 -18.17
C ALA A 285 23.31 -27.84 -18.87
N ARG A 286 24.28 -28.62 -18.36
CA ARG A 286 24.68 -29.91 -18.96
C ARG A 286 23.77 -31.09 -18.59
N ASN A 287 22.90 -30.94 -17.60
CA ASN A 287 21.99 -32.00 -17.16
C ASN A 287 20.56 -31.61 -17.54
N PRO A 288 19.93 -32.25 -18.54
CA PRO A 288 18.63 -31.80 -19.04
C PRO A 288 17.51 -31.76 -17.99
N LEU A 289 17.47 -32.72 -17.05
CA LEU A 289 16.48 -32.75 -15.97
C LEU A 289 16.68 -31.59 -14.98
N LYS A 290 17.93 -31.35 -14.57
CA LYS A 290 18.26 -30.24 -13.66
C LYS A 290 18.10 -28.88 -14.34
N SER A 291 18.44 -28.79 -15.63
CA SER A 291 18.25 -27.60 -16.45
C SER A 291 16.76 -27.26 -16.59
N HIS A 292 15.89 -28.26 -16.82
CA HIS A 292 14.45 -28.03 -16.80
C HIS A 292 13.96 -27.51 -15.44
N LYS A 293 14.41 -28.09 -14.32
CA LYS A 293 14.09 -27.58 -12.97
C LYS A 293 14.56 -26.12 -12.79
N ALA A 294 15.77 -25.80 -13.25
CA ALA A 294 16.33 -24.45 -13.19
C ALA A 294 15.53 -23.44 -14.04
N MET A 295 15.12 -23.83 -15.26
CA MET A 295 14.25 -23.04 -16.13
C MET A 295 12.88 -22.80 -15.51
N THR A 296 12.29 -23.82 -14.87
CA THR A 296 11.03 -23.69 -14.13
C THR A 296 11.17 -22.70 -12.97
N PHE A 297 12.27 -22.75 -12.21
CA PHE A 297 12.53 -21.79 -11.12
C PHE A 297 12.69 -20.35 -11.63
N GLN A 298 13.54 -20.14 -12.63
CA GLN A 298 13.75 -18.83 -13.26
C GLN A 298 12.43 -18.24 -13.76
N THR A 299 11.67 -19.02 -14.52
CA THR A 299 10.40 -18.57 -15.14
C THR A 299 9.35 -18.24 -14.09
N VAL A 300 9.15 -19.13 -13.11
CA VAL A 300 8.15 -18.89 -12.05
C VAL A 300 8.54 -17.69 -11.18
N ALA A 301 9.81 -17.56 -10.82
CA ALA A 301 10.29 -16.45 -10.03
C ALA A 301 10.12 -15.13 -10.80
N LEU A 302 10.61 -15.04 -12.04
CA LEU A 302 10.48 -13.81 -12.83
C LEU A 302 9.00 -13.42 -13.03
N LEU A 303 8.14 -14.36 -13.41
CA LEU A 303 6.73 -14.07 -13.62
C LEU A 303 6.01 -13.67 -12.33
N SER A 304 6.37 -14.23 -11.18
CA SER A 304 5.83 -13.81 -9.88
C SER A 304 6.15 -12.34 -9.58
N PHE A 305 7.37 -11.91 -9.87
CA PHE A 305 7.85 -10.53 -9.65
C PHE A 305 7.50 -9.57 -10.79
N ALA A 306 7.06 -10.04 -11.95
CA ALA A 306 6.56 -9.21 -13.04
C ALA A 306 5.03 -9.04 -13.03
N THR A 307 4.27 -10.02 -12.51
CA THR A 307 2.80 -10.06 -12.66
C THR A 307 2.02 -10.04 -11.34
N GLY A 308 2.68 -10.33 -10.21
CA GLY A 308 2.04 -10.44 -8.90
C GLY A 308 1.01 -11.57 -8.81
N HIS A 309 1.13 -12.57 -9.69
CA HIS A 309 0.27 -13.75 -9.72
C HIS A 309 0.35 -14.58 -8.42
N ARG A 310 -0.79 -15.08 -7.95
CA ARG A 310 -0.91 -15.84 -6.68
C ARG A 310 -0.60 -17.33 -6.77
N GLY A 311 -0.32 -17.86 -7.96
CA GLY A 311 0.06 -19.28 -8.10
C GLY A 311 -1.06 -20.27 -7.79
N MET A 312 -2.31 -19.84 -7.90
CA MET A 312 -3.48 -20.64 -7.49
C MET A 312 -3.95 -21.61 -8.58
N GLY A 313 -3.33 -21.58 -9.77
CA GLY A 313 -3.63 -22.42 -10.92
C GLY A 313 -2.62 -23.55 -11.17
N GLU A 314 -2.93 -24.40 -12.15
CA GLU A 314 -2.04 -25.49 -12.60
C GLU A 314 -1.01 -25.04 -13.64
N ALA A 315 -1.13 -23.79 -14.11
CA ALA A 315 -0.30 -23.19 -15.14
C ALA A 315 -0.20 -21.68 -14.91
N LEU A 316 0.87 -21.09 -15.42
CA LEU A 316 1.03 -19.65 -15.58
C LEU A 316 0.47 -19.22 -16.94
N PRO A 317 0.20 -17.92 -17.18
CA PRO A 317 -0.11 -17.47 -18.54
C PRO A 317 1.07 -17.75 -19.48
N GLY A 318 0.80 -18.39 -20.61
CA GLY A 318 1.72 -18.55 -21.75
C GLY A 318 1.48 -17.49 -22.82
N SER A 319 2.27 -17.51 -23.90
CA SER A 319 2.25 -16.47 -24.94
C SER A 319 0.88 -16.32 -25.59
N ALA A 320 0.20 -17.43 -25.89
CA ALA A 320 -1.14 -17.40 -26.50
C ALA A 320 -2.26 -16.84 -25.60
N ALA A 321 -1.99 -16.60 -24.31
CA ALA A 321 -2.91 -15.91 -23.39
C ALA A 321 -2.63 -14.41 -23.27
N ILE A 322 -1.60 -13.91 -23.96
CA ILE A 322 -1.17 -12.52 -23.95
C ILE A 322 -1.47 -11.93 -25.32
N ASP A 323 -2.14 -10.78 -25.33
CA ASP A 323 -2.32 -10.03 -26.57
C ASP A 323 -0.96 -9.53 -27.08
N GLU A 324 -0.58 -9.91 -28.29
CA GLU A 324 0.77 -9.70 -28.82
C GLU A 324 1.10 -8.21 -28.97
N ILE A 325 0.11 -7.41 -29.33
CA ILE A 325 0.26 -5.98 -29.65
C ILE A 325 0.33 -5.16 -28.35
N THR A 326 -0.61 -5.40 -27.44
CA THR A 326 -0.76 -4.59 -26.23
C THR A 326 0.04 -5.12 -25.04
N GLY A 327 0.40 -6.41 -25.05
CA GLY A 327 1.02 -7.09 -23.91
C GLY A 327 0.05 -7.34 -22.74
N PHE A 328 -1.26 -7.13 -22.94
CA PHE A 328 -2.26 -7.39 -21.90
C PHE A 328 -2.58 -8.87 -21.78
N CYS A 329 -2.81 -9.31 -20.55
CA CYS A 329 -3.19 -10.67 -20.21
C CYS A 329 -4.27 -10.68 -19.13
N LYS A 330 -5.23 -11.60 -19.26
CA LYS A 330 -6.23 -11.84 -18.22
C LYS A 330 -5.78 -12.96 -17.29
N ILE A 331 -5.74 -12.71 -16.00
CA ILE A 331 -5.38 -13.72 -15.00
C ILE A 331 -6.44 -13.90 -13.91
N HIS A 332 -6.63 -15.17 -13.53
CA HIS A 332 -7.57 -15.60 -12.50
C HIS A 332 -6.82 -15.99 -11.22
N ASP A 333 -6.89 -15.13 -10.22
CA ASP A 333 -6.18 -15.33 -8.94
C ASP A 333 -6.85 -16.33 -8.00
N LYS A 334 -8.13 -16.65 -8.20
CA LYS A 334 -8.93 -17.54 -7.35
C LYS A 334 -9.79 -18.44 -8.23
N LEU A 335 -9.63 -19.76 -8.08
CA LEU A 335 -10.38 -20.76 -8.85
C LEU A 335 -11.79 -21.04 -8.31
N ARG A 336 -12.16 -20.56 -7.11
CA ARG A 336 -13.32 -21.05 -6.33
C ARG A 336 -14.46 -20.07 -6.13
N GLN A 337 -14.41 -18.87 -6.67
CA GLN A 337 -15.54 -17.94 -6.65
C GLN A 337 -15.79 -17.47 -8.08
N ARG A 338 -16.95 -16.86 -8.33
CA ARG A 338 -17.43 -16.44 -9.65
C ARG A 338 -16.32 -15.74 -10.46
N ALA A 339 -16.51 -15.56 -11.77
CA ALA A 339 -15.53 -14.88 -12.63
C ALA A 339 -15.25 -13.39 -12.27
N ASP A 340 -15.71 -12.92 -11.10
CA ASP A 340 -15.73 -11.56 -10.58
C ASP A 340 -14.36 -11.04 -10.08
N HIS A 341 -13.34 -11.90 -10.03
CA HIS A 341 -11.98 -11.56 -9.60
C HIS A 341 -10.88 -11.86 -10.63
N ALA A 342 -11.25 -12.01 -11.90
CA ALA A 342 -10.27 -11.97 -12.98
C ALA A 342 -9.77 -10.52 -13.13
N ARG A 343 -8.47 -10.33 -13.32
CA ARG A 343 -7.91 -9.01 -13.58
C ARG A 343 -7.13 -9.01 -14.89
N MET A 344 -7.19 -7.88 -15.59
CA MET A 344 -6.26 -7.58 -16.68
C MET A 344 -4.95 -7.09 -16.07
N ILE A 345 -3.83 -7.57 -16.58
CA ILE A 345 -2.49 -7.10 -16.27
C ILE A 345 -1.76 -6.79 -17.56
N TRP A 346 -0.83 -5.84 -17.50
CA TRP A 346 0.21 -5.73 -18.52
C TRP A 346 1.38 -6.65 -18.16
N VAL A 347 1.91 -7.38 -19.15
CA VAL A 347 3.06 -8.27 -18.99
C VAL A 347 4.28 -7.60 -19.60
N ALA A 348 5.29 -7.31 -18.77
CA ALA A 348 6.52 -6.66 -19.22
C ALA A 348 7.27 -7.48 -20.28
N ASP A 349 7.98 -6.81 -21.17
CA ASP A 349 8.65 -7.45 -22.31
C ASP A 349 9.64 -8.54 -21.87
N VAL A 350 10.44 -8.28 -20.84
CA VAL A 350 11.36 -9.29 -20.26
C VAL A 350 10.64 -10.55 -19.73
N ALA A 351 9.40 -10.40 -19.26
CA ALA A 351 8.57 -11.53 -18.85
C ALA A 351 8.00 -12.28 -20.06
N ARG A 352 7.61 -11.57 -21.12
CA ARG A 352 7.16 -12.17 -22.38
C ARG A 352 8.30 -12.94 -23.06
N GLU A 353 9.50 -12.36 -23.11
CA GLU A 353 10.72 -13.02 -23.59
C GLU A 353 10.98 -14.31 -22.81
N GLN A 354 10.93 -14.26 -21.47
CA GLN A 354 11.14 -15.47 -20.67
C GLN A 354 10.07 -16.54 -20.90
N ILE A 355 8.81 -16.15 -21.14
CA ILE A 355 7.73 -17.07 -21.49
C ILE A 355 8.06 -17.77 -22.82
N ALA A 356 8.40 -17.02 -23.87
CA ALA A 356 8.75 -17.58 -25.17
C ALA A 356 9.93 -18.57 -25.07
N ILE A 357 11.01 -18.18 -24.38
CA ILE A 357 12.17 -19.06 -24.16
C ILE A 357 11.78 -20.33 -23.40
N TYR A 358 10.89 -20.23 -22.40
CA TYR A 358 10.44 -21.40 -21.67
C TYR A 358 9.53 -22.30 -22.53
N GLU A 359 8.68 -21.73 -23.38
CA GLU A 359 7.86 -22.49 -24.35
C GLU A 359 8.74 -23.25 -25.35
N ASP A 360 9.79 -22.62 -25.88
CA ASP A 360 10.79 -23.28 -26.73
C ASP A 360 11.50 -24.41 -25.99
N HIS A 361 11.91 -24.16 -24.74
CA HIS A 361 12.52 -25.17 -23.87
C HIS A 361 11.57 -26.36 -23.66
N LEU A 362 10.27 -26.12 -23.45
CA LEU A 362 9.26 -27.18 -23.33
C LEU A 362 9.10 -27.99 -24.62
N GLY A 363 9.23 -27.35 -25.78
CA GLY A 363 9.19 -28.00 -27.09
C GLY A 363 10.24 -29.10 -27.25
N VAL A 364 11.46 -28.87 -26.75
CA VAL A 364 12.59 -29.79 -26.89
C VAL A 364 12.67 -30.90 -25.82
N LEU A 365 11.75 -30.92 -24.84
CA LEU A 365 11.70 -31.97 -23.79
C LEU A 365 11.16 -33.32 -24.26
N GLY A 366 10.80 -33.47 -25.53
CA GLY A 366 10.20 -34.70 -26.06
C GLY A 366 11.05 -35.96 -25.84
N SER A 367 12.38 -35.84 -25.81
CA SER A 367 13.28 -36.96 -25.52
C SER A 367 13.32 -37.37 -24.05
N LEU A 368 12.87 -36.50 -23.13
CA LEU A 368 12.87 -36.73 -21.69
C LEU A 368 11.49 -37.14 -21.16
N LEU A 369 10.44 -36.97 -21.96
CA LEU A 369 9.05 -37.23 -21.58
C LEU A 369 8.48 -38.41 -22.38
N LYS A 370 7.56 -39.13 -21.75
CA LYS A 370 6.66 -40.05 -22.47
C LYS A 370 5.89 -39.24 -23.51
N LYS A 371 5.69 -39.82 -24.71
CA LYS A 371 5.01 -39.18 -25.84
C LYS A 371 3.67 -38.51 -25.45
N GLN A 372 2.86 -39.19 -24.65
CA GLN A 372 1.57 -38.67 -24.17
C GLN A 372 1.71 -37.41 -23.29
N ASP A 373 2.74 -37.36 -22.46
CA ASP A 373 2.99 -36.26 -21.53
C ASP A 373 3.59 -35.06 -22.28
N HIS A 374 4.49 -35.31 -23.25
CA HIS A 374 4.99 -34.27 -24.14
C HIS A 374 3.86 -33.63 -24.95
N GLN A 375 2.96 -34.44 -25.53
CA GLN A 375 1.79 -33.91 -26.24
C GLN A 375 0.88 -33.09 -25.31
N ARG A 376 0.69 -33.53 -24.07
CA ARG A 376 -0.06 -32.76 -23.07
C ARG A 376 0.57 -31.40 -22.78
N VAL A 377 1.91 -31.35 -22.65
CA VAL A 377 2.66 -30.09 -22.47
C VAL A 377 2.44 -29.16 -23.66
N LEU A 378 2.59 -29.65 -24.90
CA LEU A 378 2.38 -28.85 -26.12
C LEU A 378 0.95 -28.33 -26.24
N ASN A 379 -0.05 -29.16 -25.92
CA ASN A 379 -1.45 -28.74 -25.93
C ASN A 379 -1.74 -27.64 -24.90
N MET A 380 -1.09 -27.70 -23.72
CA MET A 380 -1.21 -26.64 -22.72
C MET A 380 -0.61 -25.33 -23.24
N VAL A 381 0.60 -25.37 -23.79
CA VAL A 381 1.26 -24.19 -24.38
C VAL A 381 0.40 -23.57 -25.49
N ALA A 382 -0.10 -24.38 -26.42
CA ALA A 382 -0.99 -23.94 -27.49
C ALA A 382 -2.29 -23.29 -26.98
N SER A 383 -2.78 -23.71 -25.80
CA SER A 383 -3.93 -23.10 -25.14
C SER A 383 -3.61 -21.85 -24.30
N GLY A 384 -2.38 -21.33 -24.37
CA GLY A 384 -1.92 -20.18 -23.58
C GLY A 384 -1.66 -20.50 -22.11
N ARG A 385 -1.39 -21.77 -21.78
CA ARG A 385 -1.13 -22.23 -20.41
C ARG A 385 0.29 -22.75 -20.31
N LEU A 386 1.11 -22.08 -19.51
CA LEU A 386 2.49 -22.46 -19.24
C LEU A 386 2.56 -23.52 -18.12
N PRO A 387 2.83 -24.79 -18.43
CA PRO A 387 2.81 -25.86 -17.43
C PRO A 387 3.99 -25.75 -16.45
N ILE A 388 3.74 -26.08 -15.17
CA ILE A 388 4.77 -26.16 -14.12
C ILE A 388 4.86 -27.61 -13.62
N PHE A 389 5.98 -28.28 -13.88
CA PHE A 389 6.15 -29.69 -13.55
C PHE A 389 7.62 -30.07 -13.29
N SER A 390 7.81 -31.26 -12.73
CA SER A 390 9.05 -32.03 -12.70
C SER A 390 8.94 -33.25 -13.61
N ILE A 391 10.07 -33.80 -14.01
CA ILE A 391 10.13 -35.04 -14.79
C ILE A 391 10.63 -36.15 -13.88
N GLU A 392 9.83 -37.20 -13.69
CA GLU A 392 10.18 -38.36 -12.87
C GLU A 392 9.96 -39.63 -13.69
N ASN A 393 11.03 -40.41 -13.94
CA ASN A 393 10.97 -41.62 -14.76
C ASN A 393 10.28 -41.42 -16.12
N GLY A 394 10.57 -40.28 -16.75
CA GLY A 394 9.99 -39.84 -18.02
C GLY A 394 8.53 -39.38 -17.95
N ALA A 395 7.90 -39.36 -16.77
CA ALA A 395 6.54 -38.89 -16.59
C ALA A 395 6.50 -37.43 -16.15
N MET A 396 5.48 -36.69 -16.61
CA MET A 396 5.20 -35.33 -16.15
C MET A 396 4.56 -35.38 -14.74
N VAL A 397 5.30 -34.95 -13.73
CA VAL A 397 4.82 -34.83 -12.35
C VAL A 397 4.52 -33.38 -12.03
N ARG A 398 3.25 -33.09 -11.75
CA ARG A 398 2.78 -31.73 -11.49
C ARG A 398 3.39 -31.17 -10.20
N LEU A 399 3.90 -29.93 -10.30
CA LEU A 399 4.37 -29.20 -9.12
C LEU A 399 3.28 -28.28 -8.59
N ARG A 400 3.05 -28.34 -7.27
CA ARG A 400 2.21 -27.34 -6.59
C ARG A 400 3.02 -26.08 -6.40
N TYR A 401 2.47 -24.93 -6.80
CA TYR A 401 3.16 -23.64 -6.74
C TYR A 401 3.78 -23.34 -5.37
N ARG A 402 3.07 -23.65 -4.27
CA ARG A 402 3.62 -23.47 -2.92
C ARG A 402 4.81 -24.38 -2.60
N ALA A 403 4.78 -25.62 -3.05
CA ALA A 403 5.89 -26.57 -2.86
C ALA A 403 7.09 -26.12 -3.69
N LEU A 404 6.85 -25.68 -4.93
CA LEU A 404 7.89 -25.15 -5.81
C LEU A 404 8.68 -23.99 -5.17
N TRP A 405 8.02 -23.03 -4.50
CA TRP A 405 8.72 -21.94 -3.82
C TRP A 405 9.57 -22.41 -2.63
N GLN A 406 9.15 -23.48 -1.96
CA GLN A 406 9.96 -24.12 -0.91
C GLN A 406 11.19 -24.78 -1.52
N ASP A 407 10.99 -25.57 -2.58
CA ASP A 407 12.07 -26.26 -3.28
C ASP A 407 13.08 -25.28 -3.87
N LEU A 408 12.59 -24.21 -4.52
CA LEU A 408 13.39 -23.12 -5.05
C LEU A 408 14.24 -22.48 -3.95
N SER A 409 13.63 -22.14 -2.80
CA SER A 409 14.37 -21.50 -1.70
C SER A 409 15.50 -22.38 -1.17
N THR A 410 15.24 -23.69 -1.04
CA THR A 410 16.22 -24.68 -0.57
C THR A 410 17.34 -24.90 -1.60
N GLU A 411 16.99 -25.15 -2.86
CA GLU A 411 17.94 -25.47 -3.93
C GLU A 411 18.86 -24.29 -4.28
N LEU A 412 18.34 -23.06 -4.18
CA LEU A 412 19.11 -21.85 -4.42
C LEU A 412 19.89 -21.38 -3.18
N GLY A 413 19.70 -22.02 -2.02
CA GLY A 413 20.40 -21.65 -0.78
C GLY A 413 20.08 -20.23 -0.31
N LEU A 414 18.83 -19.78 -0.47
CA LEU A 414 18.44 -18.43 -0.08
C LEU A 414 18.53 -18.25 1.44
N TRP A 415 19.22 -17.20 1.89
CA TRP A 415 19.31 -16.84 3.32
C TRP A 415 17.94 -16.76 4.00
N ARG A 416 16.97 -16.13 3.31
CA ARG A 416 15.57 -16.04 3.76
C ARG A 416 14.68 -16.75 2.73
N PRO A 417 13.96 -17.82 3.11
CA PRO A 417 13.04 -18.49 2.22
C PRO A 417 11.96 -17.55 1.68
N MET A 418 11.74 -17.59 0.37
CA MET A 418 10.72 -16.76 -0.29
C MET A 418 9.37 -17.45 -0.23
N THR A 419 8.33 -16.67 0.07
CA THR A 419 6.96 -17.19 0.07
C THR A 419 6.32 -17.06 -1.33
N PRO A 420 5.31 -17.87 -1.66
CA PRO A 420 4.63 -17.79 -2.96
C PRO A 420 4.06 -16.42 -3.34
N ASN A 421 3.74 -15.58 -2.35
CA ASN A 421 3.21 -14.22 -2.60
C ASN A 421 4.31 -13.14 -2.58
N ALA A 422 5.58 -13.50 -2.41
CA ALA A 422 6.68 -12.54 -2.28
C ALA A 422 6.72 -11.54 -3.45
N GLY A 423 6.57 -12.02 -4.68
CA GLY A 423 6.50 -11.17 -5.88
C GLY A 423 5.37 -10.15 -5.83
N ARG A 424 4.19 -10.55 -5.36
CA ARG A 424 3.04 -9.64 -5.19
C ARG A 424 3.27 -8.60 -4.10
N HIS A 425 3.86 -8.98 -2.96
CA HIS A 425 4.18 -8.02 -1.89
C HIS A 425 5.23 -7.01 -2.37
N TRP A 426 6.28 -7.50 -3.04
CA TRP A 426 7.32 -6.65 -3.60
C TRP A 426 6.77 -5.68 -4.64
N LEU A 427 6.03 -6.18 -5.64
CA LEU A 427 5.41 -5.35 -6.66
C LEU A 427 4.50 -4.29 -6.04
N ARG A 428 3.69 -4.66 -5.03
CA ARG A 428 2.84 -3.67 -4.36
C ARG A 428 3.70 -2.58 -3.73
N SER A 429 4.76 -2.92 -3.00
CA SER A 429 5.67 -1.94 -2.39
C SER A 429 6.33 -1.04 -3.43
N VAL A 430 6.78 -1.60 -4.56
CA VAL A 430 7.53 -0.89 -5.60
C VAL A 430 6.66 0.07 -6.41
N LEU A 431 5.42 -0.33 -6.72
CA LEU A 431 4.48 0.50 -7.48
C LEU A 431 3.81 1.58 -6.60
N SER A 432 3.82 1.40 -5.27
CA SER A 432 3.24 2.37 -4.33
C SER A 432 3.95 3.72 -4.40
N GLY A 433 3.18 4.81 -4.53
CA GLY A 433 3.75 6.15 -4.65
C GLY A 433 4.26 6.50 -6.06
N ARG A 434 4.17 5.57 -7.01
CA ARG A 434 4.66 5.75 -8.39
C ARG A 434 3.59 5.49 -9.46
N CYS A 435 2.56 4.71 -9.13
CA CYS A 435 1.36 4.57 -9.94
C CYS A 435 0.17 5.18 -9.19
N SER A 436 -0.87 5.58 -9.94
CA SER A 436 -2.14 6.00 -9.37
C SER A 436 -2.80 4.90 -8.54
N SER A 437 -3.65 5.31 -7.60
CA SER A 437 -4.44 4.40 -6.78
C SER A 437 -5.28 3.46 -7.66
N ASP A 438 -5.93 3.99 -8.70
CA ASP A 438 -6.79 3.19 -9.58
C ASP A 438 -5.99 2.14 -10.37
N THR A 439 -4.79 2.49 -10.88
CA THR A 439 -3.88 1.52 -11.51
C THR A 439 -3.45 0.43 -10.54
N LEU A 440 -3.09 0.77 -9.30
CA LEU A 440 -2.73 -0.22 -8.27
C LEU A 440 -3.93 -1.15 -7.97
N HIS A 441 -5.11 -0.59 -7.80
CA HIS A 441 -6.32 -1.36 -7.50
C HIS A 441 -6.70 -2.28 -8.66
N ALA A 442 -6.61 -1.81 -9.91
CA ALA A 442 -6.81 -2.61 -11.11
C ALA A 442 -5.77 -3.73 -11.24
N PHE A 443 -4.48 -3.39 -11.15
CA PHE A 443 -3.37 -4.35 -11.30
C PHE A 443 -3.36 -5.45 -10.25
N PHE A 444 -3.81 -5.17 -9.02
CA PHE A 444 -3.89 -6.18 -7.96
C PHE A 444 -5.27 -6.84 -7.84
N GLY A 445 -6.28 -6.50 -8.64
CA GLY A 445 -7.56 -7.19 -8.51
C GLY A 445 -8.36 -6.75 -7.28
N HIS A 446 -8.25 -5.47 -6.88
CA HIS A 446 -8.83 -4.93 -5.65
C HIS A 446 -9.91 -3.90 -5.93
N TRP A 447 -11.13 -4.35 -6.22
CA TRP A 447 -12.31 -3.51 -6.37
C TRP A 447 -13.49 -4.04 -5.55
N LEU A 448 -14.49 -3.17 -5.39
CA LEU A 448 -15.83 -3.53 -4.90
C LEU A 448 -16.81 -3.48 -6.09
N LEU A 449 -18.00 -4.03 -5.90
CA LEU A 449 -19.08 -3.89 -6.88
C LEU A 449 -19.31 -2.42 -7.21
N GLY A 450 -19.34 -2.07 -8.50
CA GLY A 450 -19.48 -0.69 -8.99
C GLY A 450 -18.17 0.12 -9.05
N ASN A 451 -17.03 -0.48 -8.69
CA ASN A 451 -15.69 0.12 -8.83
C ASN A 451 -14.79 -0.77 -9.70
N GLU A 452 -15.37 -1.62 -10.54
CA GLU A 452 -14.62 -2.47 -11.45
C GLU A 452 -13.88 -1.63 -12.49
N PRO A 453 -12.56 -1.84 -12.65
CA PRO A 453 -11.73 -1.01 -13.53
C PRO A 453 -12.10 -1.12 -15.02
N TRP A 454 -12.78 -2.20 -15.42
CA TRP A 454 -13.07 -2.52 -16.82
C TRP A 454 -14.58 -2.65 -17.09
N SER A 455 -15.42 -2.08 -16.22
CA SER A 455 -16.86 -2.01 -16.45
C SER A 455 -17.21 -0.94 -17.49
N PHE A 456 -18.41 -1.02 -18.08
CA PHE A 456 -18.91 -0.04 -19.06
C PHE A 456 -18.87 1.42 -18.56
N GLY A 457 -19.06 1.63 -17.25
CA GLY A 457 -19.01 2.96 -16.64
C GLY A 457 -17.63 3.39 -16.12
N SER A 458 -16.59 2.59 -16.36
CA SER A 458 -15.24 2.92 -15.90
C SER A 458 -14.60 3.98 -16.79
N CYS A 459 -13.95 4.96 -16.17
CA CYS A 459 -13.12 5.95 -16.85
C CYS A 459 -11.62 5.61 -16.80
N LEU A 460 -11.25 4.40 -16.37
CA LEU A 460 -9.85 3.97 -16.34
C LEU A 460 -9.32 3.82 -17.78
N ASP A 461 -8.34 4.64 -18.14
CA ASP A 461 -7.68 4.55 -19.44
C ASP A 461 -6.68 3.37 -19.45
N PRO A 462 -6.87 2.36 -20.31
CA PRO A 462 -5.96 1.22 -20.41
C PRO A 462 -4.54 1.62 -20.86
N LEU A 463 -4.38 2.67 -21.66
CA LEU A 463 -3.07 3.14 -22.11
C LEU A 463 -2.30 3.81 -20.97
N LEU A 464 -2.97 4.67 -20.21
CA LEU A 464 -2.39 5.27 -19.00
C LEU A 464 -2.04 4.19 -17.97
N TYR A 465 -2.96 3.24 -17.73
CA TYR A 465 -2.73 2.09 -16.86
C TYR A 465 -1.46 1.32 -17.22
N ARG A 466 -1.26 0.99 -18.51
CA ARG A 466 -0.04 0.35 -19.00
C ARG A 466 1.18 1.24 -18.79
N SER A 467 1.09 2.51 -19.20
CA SER A 467 2.22 3.45 -19.12
C SER A 467 2.72 3.65 -17.69
N GLU A 468 1.82 3.74 -16.71
CA GLU A 468 2.20 3.87 -15.29
C GLU A 468 2.91 2.63 -14.78
N ILE A 469 2.46 1.43 -15.16
CA ILE A 469 3.08 0.17 -14.72
C ILE A 469 4.42 -0.02 -15.41
N ASP A 470 4.49 0.15 -16.73
CA ASP A 470 5.70 -0.04 -17.54
C ASP A 470 6.82 0.90 -17.08
N GLY A 471 6.51 2.19 -16.95
CA GLY A 471 7.48 3.21 -16.53
C GLY A 471 8.16 2.90 -15.19
N VAL A 472 7.52 2.12 -14.32
CA VAL A 472 8.12 1.65 -13.07
C VAL A 472 8.69 0.25 -13.23
N LEU A 473 7.89 -0.73 -13.62
CA LEU A 473 8.27 -2.15 -13.60
C LEU A 473 9.51 -2.44 -14.45
N THR A 474 9.57 -1.89 -15.66
CA THR A 474 10.69 -2.09 -16.58
C THR A 474 11.99 -1.53 -16.01
N GLU A 475 11.94 -0.31 -15.47
CA GLU A 475 13.08 0.31 -14.79
C GLU A 475 13.56 -0.53 -13.60
N MET A 476 12.61 -1.10 -12.84
CA MET A 476 12.92 -1.84 -11.63
C MET A 476 13.51 -3.22 -11.92
N LEU A 477 12.97 -3.96 -12.89
CA LEU A 477 13.55 -5.23 -13.34
C LEU A 477 14.96 -5.03 -13.90
N LYS A 478 15.19 -3.94 -14.65
CA LYS A 478 16.52 -3.52 -15.11
C LYS A 478 17.47 -3.22 -13.94
N LYS A 479 17.02 -2.48 -12.92
CA LYS A 479 17.82 -2.15 -11.72
C LYS A 479 18.26 -3.37 -10.91
N ILE A 480 17.44 -4.42 -10.86
CA ILE A 480 17.81 -5.69 -10.20
C ILE A 480 18.51 -6.66 -11.16
N ARG A 481 18.71 -6.28 -12.43
CA ARG A 481 19.36 -7.08 -13.48
C ARG A 481 18.67 -8.44 -13.70
N TRP A 482 17.34 -8.46 -13.59
CA TRP A 482 16.56 -9.65 -13.91
C TRP A 482 16.27 -9.66 -15.40
N HIS A 483 16.91 -10.57 -16.11
CA HIS A 483 16.77 -10.74 -17.56
C HIS A 483 16.08 -12.07 -17.86
N ALA A 484 15.45 -12.14 -19.03
CA ALA A 484 15.08 -13.41 -19.64
C ALA A 484 16.33 -14.23 -19.92
N ARG A 485 16.27 -15.54 -19.63
CA ARG A 485 17.42 -16.45 -19.77
C ARG A 485 16.98 -17.81 -20.29
N ASP A 486 17.87 -18.39 -21.08
CA ASP A 486 17.76 -19.76 -21.59
C ASP A 486 18.28 -20.80 -20.58
N ALA A 487 18.21 -22.07 -20.98
CA ALA A 487 18.67 -23.22 -20.22
C ALA A 487 20.17 -23.20 -19.89
N THR A 488 20.97 -22.39 -20.59
CA THR A 488 22.41 -22.20 -20.35
C THR A 488 22.71 -21.04 -19.40
N GLY A 489 21.71 -20.21 -19.13
CA GLY A 489 21.83 -18.98 -18.34
C GLY A 489 22.35 -17.78 -19.15
N ALA A 490 22.44 -17.91 -20.48
CA ALA A 490 22.70 -16.78 -21.37
C ALA A 490 21.51 -15.81 -21.34
N VAL A 491 21.79 -14.53 -21.62
CA VAL A 491 20.71 -13.55 -21.88
C VAL A 491 20.27 -13.78 -23.31
N ALA A 492 18.96 -13.86 -23.54
CA ALA A 492 18.39 -13.96 -24.88
C ALA A 492 18.49 -12.63 -25.62
#